data_AF-A0A5S6QDH4-F1
#
_entry.id   AF-A0A5S6QDH4-F1
#
_cell.length_a   1.000
_cell.length_b   1.000
_cell.length_c   1.000
_cell.angle_alpha   90.00
_cell.angle_beta   90.00
_cell.angle_gamma   90.00
#
_symmetry.space_group_name_H-M   'P 1'
#
loop_
_entity.id
_entity.type
_entity.pdbx_description
1 polymer ?
#
loop_
_entity_poly.entity_id
_entity_poly.type
_entity_poly.pdbx_seq_one_letter_code
_entity_poly.pdbx_strand_id
1 'polypeptide(L)'
;MANHGPAYGLSKEIQMKNQARFVLEEAQQILEWISLATSIPLAKDPYKMNAFEVAEALKDGIQLCALIEKIVGPRSIQYNKNPKMPFQKGRRTV
;
A
#
# COMPACT_ATOMS: atom_id res chain seq x y z
N MET A 1 -17.86 5.83 6.76
CA MET A 1 -16.90 6.92 6.47
C MET A 1 -16.99 7.90 7.61
N ALA A 2 -16.02 7.88 8.54
CA ALA A 2 -16.01 8.83 9.65
C ALA A 2 -15.27 10.07 9.15
N ASN A 3 -15.97 11.21 9.12
CA ASN A 3 -15.37 12.51 8.89
C ASN A 3 -14.46 12.82 10.08
N HIS A 4 -13.20 12.40 10.03
CA HIS A 4 -12.19 12.92 10.93
C HIS A 4 -11.95 14.37 10.51
N GLY A 5 -12.34 15.31 11.38
CA GLY A 5 -11.91 16.70 11.24
C GLY A 5 -10.37 16.79 11.27
N PRO A 6 -9.81 17.99 11.02
CA PRO A 6 -8.37 18.18 11.03
C PRO A 6 -7.76 17.60 12.32
N ALA A 7 -6.64 16.88 12.20
CA ALA A 7 -5.93 16.41 13.38
C ALA A 7 -5.43 17.63 14.17
N TYR A 8 -5.69 17.66 15.47
CA TYR A 8 -5.21 18.70 16.40
C TYR A 8 -4.32 18.09 17.48
N GLY A 9 -3.47 18.93 18.09
CA GLY A 9 -2.58 18.52 19.18
C GLY A 9 -1.62 17.40 18.81
N LEU A 10 -1.46 16.42 19.70
CA LEU A 10 -0.53 15.29 19.57
C LEU A 10 -0.74 14.49 18.27
N SER A 11 -1.99 14.33 17.82
CA SER A 11 -2.31 13.62 16.57
C SER A 11 -1.73 14.31 15.34
N LYS A 12 -1.74 15.65 15.32
CA LYS A 12 -1.13 16.46 14.25
C LYS A 12 0.39 16.35 14.28
N GLU A 13 0.98 16.44 15.47
CA GLU A 13 2.44 16.31 15.64
C GLU A 13 2.94 14.93 15.20
N ILE A 14 2.22 13.86 15.52
CA ILE A 14 2.53 12.50 15.07
C ILE A 14 2.44 12.41 13.54
N GLN A 15 1.39 12.95 12.94
CA GLN A 15 1.27 12.97 11.47
C GLN A 15 2.41 13.75 10.81
N MET A 16 2.79 14.91 11.36
CA MET A 16 3.91 15.71 10.85
C MET A 16 5.24 14.95 10.98
N LYS A 17 5.49 14.31 12.12
CA LYS A 17 6.68 13.47 12.32
C LYS A 17 6.72 12.30 11.35
N ASN A 18 5.60 11.65 11.10
CA ASN A 18 5.52 10.54 10.14
C ASN A 18 5.76 11.01 8.70
N GLN A 19 5.18 12.14 8.30
CA GLN A 19 5.43 12.74 6.99
C GLN A 19 6.89 13.14 6.82
N ALA A 20 7.53 13.67 7.87
CA ALA A 20 8.95 14.06 7.84
C ALA A 20 9.90 12.86 7.69
N ARG A 21 9.47 11.64 8.04
CA ARG A 21 10.27 10.42 7.89
C ARG A 21 10.07 9.71 6.55
N PHE A 22 9.05 10.11 5.78
CA PHE A 22 8.73 9.47 4.53
C PHE A 22 9.64 9.99 3.41
N VAL A 23 10.46 9.09 2.85
CA VAL A 23 11.32 9.40 1.70
C VAL A 23 10.63 8.91 0.43
N LEU A 24 10.20 9.86 -0.41
CA LEU A 24 9.45 9.54 -1.61
C LEU A 24 10.27 8.71 -2.60
N GLU A 25 11.55 9.04 -2.79
CA GLU A 25 12.44 8.36 -3.74
C GLU A 25 12.60 6.87 -3.39
N GLU A 26 12.83 6.56 -2.11
CA GLU A 26 12.88 5.16 -1.63
C GLU A 26 11.56 4.44 -1.90
N ALA A 27 10.43 5.11 -1.67
CA ALA A 27 9.12 4.52 -1.90
C ALA A 27 8.85 4.22 -3.38
N GLN A 28 9.32 5.09 -4.29
CA GLN A 28 9.22 4.86 -5.74
C GLN A 28 10.07 3.66 -6.18
N GLN A 29 11.30 3.55 -5.66
CA GLN A 29 12.17 2.40 -5.92
C GLN A 29 11.56 1.09 -5.41
N ILE A 30 10.96 1.11 -4.22
CA ILE A 30 10.27 -0.05 -3.65
C ILE A 30 9.08 -0.46 -4.53
N LEU A 31 8.28 0.51 -5.01
CA LEU A 31 7.15 0.20 -5.89
C LEU A 31 7.59 -0.44 -7.21
N GLU A 32 8.65 0.08 -7.83
CA GLU A 32 9.24 -0.54 -9.02
C GLU A 32 9.68 -1.98 -8.72
N TRP A 33 10.42 -2.18 -7.62
CA TRP A 33 10.86 -3.51 -7.21
C TRP A 33 9.70 -4.48 -6.98
N ILE A 34 8.62 -4.04 -6.31
CA ILE A 34 7.42 -4.85 -6.07
C ILE A 34 6.76 -5.22 -7.41
N SER A 35 6.63 -4.27 -8.34
CA SER A 35 6.02 -4.52 -9.64
C SER A 35 6.84 -5.55 -10.45
N LEU A 36 8.17 -5.44 -10.42
CA LEU A 36 9.06 -6.39 -11.07
C LEU A 36 8.98 -7.78 -10.41
N ALA A 37 9.04 -7.86 -9.08
CA ALA A 37 9.01 -9.12 -8.34
C ALA A 37 7.69 -9.88 -8.49
N THR A 38 6.56 -9.15 -8.52
CA THR A 38 5.23 -9.75 -8.66
C THR A 38 4.82 -9.96 -10.12
N SER A 39 5.47 -9.27 -11.07
CA SER A 39 5.05 -9.13 -12.47
C SER A 39 3.63 -8.60 -12.62
N ILE A 40 3.14 -7.85 -11.63
CA ILE A 40 1.83 -7.18 -11.65
C ILE A 40 2.09 -5.71 -12.01
N PRO A 41 1.44 -5.19 -13.08
CA PRO A 41 1.58 -3.79 -13.44
C PRO A 41 0.92 -2.88 -12.40
N LEU A 42 1.58 -1.76 -12.10
CA LEU A 42 1.00 -0.68 -11.33
C LEU A 42 0.05 0.16 -12.20
N ALA A 43 -0.95 0.79 -11.57
CA ALA A 43 -1.92 1.62 -12.27
C ALA A 43 -1.30 2.89 -12.88
N LYS A 44 -0.16 3.34 -12.34
CA LYS A 44 0.61 4.50 -12.81
C LYS A 44 2.10 4.15 -12.71
N ASP A 45 2.91 4.90 -13.44
CA ASP A 45 4.37 4.84 -13.36
C ASP A 45 4.86 5.23 -11.95
N PRO A 46 5.65 4.37 -11.25
CA PRO A 46 6.16 4.64 -9.91
C PRO A 46 6.84 6.01 -9.78
N TYR A 47 7.64 6.40 -10.76
CA TYR A 47 8.43 7.63 -10.73
C TYR A 47 7.60 8.89 -10.90
N LYS A 48 6.33 8.75 -11.31
CA LYS A 48 5.37 9.85 -11.46
C LYS A 48 4.37 9.91 -10.31
N MET A 49 4.51 9.07 -9.30
CA MET A 49 3.63 9.06 -8.13
C MET A 49 4.12 10.02 -7.05
N ASN A 50 3.19 10.72 -6.43
CA ASN A 50 3.42 11.43 -5.16
C ASN A 50 3.18 10.50 -3.96
N ALA A 51 3.53 10.95 -2.75
CA ALA A 51 3.42 10.16 -1.52
C ALA A 51 2.01 9.59 -1.25
N PHE A 52 0.97 10.35 -1.60
CA PHE A 52 -0.42 9.90 -1.45
C PHE A 52 -0.78 8.82 -2.47
N GLU A 53 -0.36 8.99 -3.73
CA GLU A 53 -0.58 8.01 -4.79
C GLU A 53 0.13 6.68 -4.49
N VAL A 54 1.33 6.73 -3.92
CA VAL A 54 2.06 5.54 -3.43
C VAL A 54 1.22 4.80 -2.39
N ALA A 55 0.68 5.52 -1.40
CA ALA A 55 -0.14 4.92 -0.35
C ALA A 55 -1.44 4.32 -0.91
N GLU A 56 -2.10 4.98 -1.87
CA GLU A 56 -3.30 4.45 -2.52
C GLU A 56 -3.00 3.24 -3.40
N ALA A 57 -1.86 3.19 -4.09
CA ALA A 57 -1.48 2.08 -4.96
C ALA A 57 -1.34 0.74 -4.20
N LEU A 58 -0.92 0.77 -2.93
CA LEU A 58 -0.75 -0.44 -2.10
C LEU A 58 -1.96 -0.74 -1.19
N LYS A 59 -2.97 0.13 -1.19
CA LYS A 59 -4.08 0.10 -0.24
C LYS A 59 -5.04 -1.07 -0.40
N ASP A 60 -5.14 -1.64 -1.60
CA ASP A 60 -5.98 -2.82 -1.82
C ASP A 60 -5.36 -4.11 -1.26
N GLY A 61 -4.06 -4.09 -0.94
CA GLY A 61 -3.31 -5.21 -0.38
C GLY A 61 -2.93 -6.30 -1.39
N ILE A 62 -3.39 -6.25 -2.64
CA ILE A 62 -3.20 -7.32 -3.62
C ILE A 62 -1.73 -7.51 -3.93
N GLN A 63 -1.02 -6.41 -4.24
CA GLN A 63 0.41 -6.48 -4.57
C GLN A 63 1.25 -7.01 -3.41
N LEU A 64 0.90 -6.63 -2.18
CA LEU A 64 1.58 -7.10 -0.98
C LEU A 64 1.36 -8.59 -0.76
N CYS A 65 0.13 -9.08 -0.95
CA CYS A 65 -0.16 -10.51 -0.87
C CYS A 65 0.55 -11.31 -1.97
N ALA A 66 0.55 -10.81 -3.20
CA ALA A 66 1.26 -11.43 -4.32
C ALA A 66 2.79 -11.47 -4.08
N LEU A 67 3.34 -10.41 -3.49
CA LEU A 67 4.77 -10.35 -3.14
C LEU A 67 5.13 -11.43 -2.12
N ILE A 68 4.34 -11.58 -1.05
CA ILE A 68 4.62 -12.62 -0.06
C ILE A 68 4.44 -14.02 -0.67
N GLU A 69 3.45 -14.22 -1.54
CA GLU A 69 3.30 -15.50 -2.25
C GLU A 69 4.52 -15.82 -3.12
N LYS A 70 5.15 -14.82 -3.73
CA LYS A 70 6.42 -14.98 -4.48
C LYS A 70 7.61 -15.32 -3.58
N ILE A 71 7.69 -14.73 -2.38
CA ILE A 71 8.82 -14.91 -1.46
C ILE A 71 8.72 -16.25 -0.70
N VAL A 72 7.56 -16.55 -0.13
CA VAL A 72 7.36 -17.71 0.76
C VAL A 72 7.05 -18.97 -0.03
N GLY A 73 6.40 -18.82 -1.18
CA GLY A 73 5.97 -19.93 -2.03
C GLY A 73 4.48 -19.92 -2.33
N PRO A 74 4.06 -20.67 -3.36
CA PRO A 74 2.70 -20.68 -3.86
C PRO A 74 1.69 -21.15 -2.79
N ARG A 75 0.51 -20.53 -2.75
CA ARG A 75 -0.57 -20.81 -1.78
C ARG A 75 -0.21 -20.57 -0.30
N SER A 76 0.83 -19.80 -0.01
CA SER A 76 1.20 -19.41 1.35
C SER A 76 0.16 -18.47 2.01
N ILE A 77 -0.57 -17.68 1.21
CA ILE A 77 -1.61 -16.76 1.68
C ILE A 77 -2.88 -16.89 0.84
N GLN A 78 -4.03 -16.94 1.50
CA GLN A 78 -5.35 -16.82 0.88
C GLN A 78 -5.84 -15.38 1.01
N TYR A 79 -6.19 -14.75 -0.11
CA TYR A 79 -6.67 -13.38 -0.16
C TYR A 79 -7.63 -13.15 -1.33
N ASN A 80 -8.47 -12.11 -1.20
CA ASN A 80 -9.36 -11.68 -2.28
C ASN A 80 -8.57 -10.94 -3.37
N LYS A 81 -8.55 -11.48 -4.59
CA LYS A 81 -7.89 -10.84 -5.74
C LYS A 81 -8.63 -9.63 -6.29
N ASN A 82 -9.87 -9.38 -5.86
CA ASN A 82 -10.67 -8.22 -6.27
C ASN A 82 -11.50 -7.68 -5.09
N PRO A 83 -10.86 -7.02 -4.10
CA PRO A 83 -11.55 -6.46 -2.95
C PRO A 83 -12.32 -5.19 -3.36
N LYS A 84 -13.65 -5.31 -3.44
CA LYS A 84 -14.55 -4.19 -3.80
C LYS A 84 -14.92 -3.34 -2.59
N MET A 85 -15.02 -3.94 -1.41
CA MET A 85 -15.43 -3.24 -0.20
C MET A 85 -14.24 -2.90 0.70
N PRO A 86 -14.22 -1.75 1.41
CA PRO A 86 -13.09 -1.33 2.24
C PRO A 86 -12.62 -2.38 3.25
N PHE A 87 -13.54 -3.12 3.86
CA PHE A 87 -13.22 -4.17 4.84
C PHE A 87 -12.61 -5.44 4.22
N GLN A 88 -12.72 -5.62 2.90
CA GLN A 88 -12.08 -6.74 2.19
C GLN A 88 -10.59 -6.47 1.92
N LYS A 89 -10.19 -5.20 1.85
CA LYS A 89 -8.80 -4.78 1.61
C LYS A 89 -7.83 -5.12 2.76
N GLY A 90 -8.37 -5.49 3.94
CA GLY A 90 -7.59 -5.86 5.12
C GLY A 90 -7.94 -7.21 5.75
N ARG A 91 -8.76 -8.05 5.10
CA ARG A 91 -9.19 -9.36 5.65
C ARG A 91 -8.63 -10.52 4.83
N ARG A 92 -8.11 -11.52 5.54
CA ARG A 92 -7.94 -12.89 5.03
C ARG A 92 -9.35 -13.38 4.64
N THR A 93 -9.55 -13.71 3.37
CA THR A 93 -10.77 -14.41 2.95
C THR A 93 -10.68 -15.82 3.51
N VAL A 94 -11.64 -16.17 4.37
CA VAL A 94 -11.88 -17.54 4.84
C VAL A 94 -12.83 -18.20 3.85
#